data_AF-A0A0C3JRY2-F1
#
_entry.id   AF-A0A0C3JRY2-F1
#
_cell.length_a   1.000
_cell.length_b   1.000
_cell.length_c   1.000
_cell.angle_alpha   90.00
_cell.angle_beta   90.00
_cell.angle_gamma   90.00
#
_symmetry.space_group_name_H-M   'P 1'
#
loop_
_entity.id
_entity.type
_entity.pdbx_description
1 polymer ?
#
loop_
_entity_poly.entity_id
_entity_poly.type
_entity_poly.pdbx_seq_one_letter_code
_entity_poly.pdbx_strand_id
1 'polypeptide(L)'
;SSRTIWIAAQSNVAVKNVAEKFDKIKFYDFKLLVSVEFHFGWHEHLYERLTPCVIRSDSFDKSVVGASRRLCGARVILCTLSMLSNDDIAPYVHVNPVDILIFDEGSQIELGNYVPVLHRFGRTLTKIAFIGDDKQYRMPSAIGDFISQAVYNGKLKTCHGNSVSLPCRFVDVERGRETKSGKSWTNSSEARVVVQIAGVYQAKGLDFRIITPYDAQRALIEHELKTAKLRHEDKVFNVDSFQGNEAEHIIVSVVKSDKLGFLTDQRRTNVMLTRCKKTMVICTSKAFVCGPAAPTLIGKLATALGPQAWV
;
A
#
# COMPACT_ATOMS: atom_id res chain seq x y z
N SER A 1 27.32 -1.31 -22.17
CA SER A 1 26.20 -0.87 -23.04
C SER A 1 25.92 0.60 -22.74
N SER A 2 25.96 1.49 -23.73
CA SER A 2 25.78 2.95 -23.57
C SER A 2 24.31 3.38 -23.54
N ARG A 3 23.38 2.50 -23.16
CA ARG A 3 21.95 2.81 -23.17
C ARG A 3 21.50 3.40 -21.85
N THR A 4 20.51 4.26 -21.90
CA THR A 4 19.85 4.87 -20.74
C THR A 4 18.44 4.34 -20.60
N ILE A 5 18.00 4.17 -19.36
CA ILE A 5 16.69 3.61 -19.04
C ILE A 5 15.93 4.65 -18.24
N TRP A 6 14.74 5.00 -18.72
CA TRP A 6 13.79 5.82 -18.00
C TRP A 6 12.62 4.93 -17.58
N ILE A 7 12.29 4.94 -16.30
CA ILE A 7 11.13 4.25 -15.75
C ILE A 7 10.14 5.32 -15.29
N ALA A 8 8.95 5.31 -15.88
CA ALA A 8 7.90 6.27 -15.61
C ALA A 8 6.65 5.58 -15.06
N ALA A 9 5.93 6.26 -14.18
CA ALA A 9 4.62 5.81 -13.71
C ALA A 9 3.65 6.99 -13.58
N GLN A 10 2.34 6.70 -13.45
CA GLN A 10 1.32 7.74 -13.35
C GLN A 10 1.46 8.59 -12.07
N SER A 11 1.89 7.98 -10.97
CA SER A 11 1.85 8.59 -9.64
C SER A 11 3.20 8.55 -8.92
N ASN A 12 3.41 9.52 -8.04
CA ASN A 12 4.56 9.59 -7.15
C ASN A 12 4.72 8.33 -6.28
N VAL A 13 3.60 7.72 -5.88
CA VAL A 13 3.57 6.49 -5.09
C VAL A 13 4.09 5.30 -5.88
N ALA A 14 3.69 5.16 -7.15
CA ALA A 14 4.16 4.08 -8.02
C ALA A 14 5.69 4.19 -8.25
N VAL A 15 6.18 5.39 -8.57
CA VAL A 15 7.62 5.64 -8.76
C VAL A 15 8.41 5.35 -7.46
N LYS A 16 7.85 5.75 -6.30
CA LYS A 16 8.41 5.42 -4.98
C LYS A 16 8.51 3.91 -4.78
N ASN A 17 7.46 3.16 -5.10
CA ASN A 17 7.46 1.69 -4.95
C ASN A 17 8.58 1.03 -5.78
N VAL A 18 8.90 1.57 -6.97
CA VAL A 18 10.05 1.11 -7.77
C VAL A 18 11.37 1.40 -7.05
N ALA A 19 11.55 2.63 -6.53
CA ALA A 19 12.74 3.00 -5.78
C ALA A 19 12.94 2.13 -4.52
N GLU A 20 11.86 1.79 -3.81
CA GLU A 20 11.91 0.88 -2.65
C GLU A 20 12.31 -0.55 -3.04
N LYS A 21 11.88 -1.03 -4.21
CA LYS A 21 12.33 -2.33 -4.74
C LYS A 21 13.82 -2.31 -5.05
N PHE A 22 14.35 -1.19 -5.55
CA PHE A 22 15.79 -1.00 -5.77
C PHE A 22 16.58 -0.98 -4.46
N ASP A 23 16.10 -0.30 -3.41
CA ASP A 23 16.71 -0.33 -2.06
C ASP A 23 16.81 -1.76 -1.51
N LYS A 24 15.73 -2.55 -1.65
CA LYS A 24 15.68 -3.95 -1.18
C LYS A 24 16.75 -4.84 -1.82
N ILE A 25 17.12 -4.57 -3.07
CA ILE A 25 18.19 -5.30 -3.79
C ILE A 25 19.54 -4.56 -3.74
N LYS A 26 19.66 -3.49 -2.95
CA LYS A 26 20.86 -2.65 -2.80
C LYS A 26 21.36 -2.05 -4.12
N PHE A 27 20.44 -1.69 -5.02
CA PHE A 27 20.74 -1.01 -6.26
C PHE A 27 20.55 0.50 -6.10
N TYR A 28 21.62 1.28 -6.15
CA TYR A 28 21.60 2.74 -5.95
C TYR A 28 22.08 3.56 -7.16
N ASP A 29 22.43 2.89 -8.27
CA ASP A 29 22.87 3.52 -9.51
C ASP A 29 21.67 4.01 -10.35
N PHE A 30 20.84 4.83 -9.72
CA PHE A 30 19.68 5.46 -10.33
C PHE A 30 19.47 6.88 -9.78
N LYS A 31 18.73 7.69 -10.52
CA LYS A 31 18.21 8.97 -10.02
C LYS A 31 16.70 9.05 -10.12
N LEU A 32 16.08 9.66 -9.13
CA LEU A 32 14.65 9.88 -9.01
C LEU A 32 14.36 11.36 -9.18
N LEU A 33 13.80 11.75 -10.34
CA LEU A 33 13.38 13.11 -10.65
C LEU A 33 11.94 13.33 -10.17
N VAL A 34 11.75 14.29 -9.27
CA VAL A 34 10.46 14.48 -8.56
C VAL A 34 10.06 15.93 -8.45
N SER A 35 8.76 16.21 -8.37
CA SER A 35 8.26 17.57 -8.15
C SER A 35 8.57 18.05 -6.73
N VAL A 36 8.54 19.36 -6.50
CA VAL A 36 8.68 19.96 -5.15
C VAL A 36 7.62 19.40 -4.18
N GLU A 37 6.40 19.18 -4.68
CA GLU A 37 5.25 18.70 -3.92
C GLU A 37 5.32 17.19 -3.57
N PHE A 38 6.36 16.50 -4.02
CA PHE A 38 6.58 15.08 -3.78
C PHE A 38 6.73 14.69 -2.30
N HIS A 39 6.88 15.67 -1.40
CA HIS A 39 7.21 15.46 0.01
C HIS A 39 6.10 14.90 0.91
N PHE A 40 4.83 14.88 0.50
CA PHE A 40 3.72 14.59 1.41
C PHE A 40 3.45 13.10 1.75
N GLY A 41 4.37 12.17 1.47
CA GLY A 41 4.10 10.72 1.70
C GLY A 41 5.30 9.79 1.93
N TRP A 42 6.48 10.33 2.24
CA TRP A 42 7.67 9.52 2.55
C TRP A 42 7.86 9.49 4.08
N HIS A 43 7.84 8.30 4.69
CA HIS A 43 8.27 8.16 6.09
C HIS A 43 9.77 8.52 6.18
N GLU A 44 10.13 9.34 7.17
CA GLU A 44 11.45 10.01 7.28
C GLU A 44 12.64 9.03 7.18
N HIS A 45 12.56 7.86 7.81
CA HIS A 45 13.67 6.89 7.88
C HIS A 45 14.06 6.21 6.55
N LEU A 46 13.12 6.08 5.60
CA LEU A 46 13.40 5.51 4.26
C LEU A 46 13.90 6.59 3.30
N TYR A 47 13.45 7.83 3.47
CA TYR A 47 13.90 8.96 2.67
C TYR A 47 15.38 9.23 2.91
N GLU A 48 15.88 9.11 4.14
CA GLU A 48 17.30 9.31 4.48
C GLU A 48 18.24 8.47 3.60
N ARG A 49 17.93 7.19 3.39
CA ARG A 49 18.78 6.29 2.59
C ARG A 49 18.75 6.59 1.10
N LEU A 50 17.59 6.94 0.57
CA LEU A 50 17.40 7.23 -0.86
C LEU A 50 17.66 8.68 -1.23
N THR A 51 17.85 9.58 -0.26
CA THR A 51 18.14 11.01 -0.46
C THR A 51 19.22 11.26 -1.52
N PRO A 52 20.35 10.54 -1.57
CA PRO A 52 21.38 10.75 -2.61
C PRO A 52 20.91 10.45 -4.04
N CYS A 53 19.87 9.64 -4.19
CA CYS A 53 19.28 9.28 -5.48
C CYS A 53 18.20 10.28 -5.91
N VAL A 54 17.71 11.15 -5.03
CA VAL A 54 16.60 12.06 -5.32
C VAL A 54 17.10 13.40 -5.86
N ILE A 55 16.48 13.88 -6.94
CA ILE A 55 16.68 15.23 -7.48
C ILE A 55 15.30 15.88 -7.59
N ARG A 56 15.09 16.95 -6.83
CA ARG A 56 13.82 17.68 -6.83
C ARG A 56 13.80 18.76 -7.91
N SER A 57 12.62 19.06 -8.43
CA SER A 57 12.44 20.01 -9.54
C SER A 57 12.86 21.44 -9.23
N ASP A 58 12.76 21.89 -7.98
CA ASP A 58 13.30 23.18 -7.52
C ASP A 58 14.83 23.26 -7.52
N SER A 59 15.49 22.09 -7.56
CA SER A 59 16.94 21.94 -7.61
C SER A 59 17.45 21.47 -8.98
N PHE A 60 16.60 21.53 -10.01
CA PHE A 60 17.00 21.19 -11.37
C PHE A 60 17.99 22.21 -11.90
N ASP A 61 19.08 21.70 -12.45
CA ASP A 61 20.10 22.54 -13.07
C ASP A 61 19.70 22.79 -14.53
N LYS A 62 19.76 24.06 -14.94
CA LYS A 62 19.40 24.48 -16.30
C LYS A 62 20.51 24.18 -17.32
N SER A 63 21.70 23.81 -16.86
CA SER A 63 22.86 23.50 -17.70
C SER A 63 23.08 21.99 -17.84
N VAL A 64 23.56 21.55 -19.00
CA VAL A 64 23.93 20.15 -19.26
C VAL A 64 25.03 19.69 -18.30
N VAL A 65 26.01 20.56 -18.00
CA VAL A 65 27.12 20.25 -17.10
C VAL A 65 26.62 20.02 -15.68
N GLY A 66 25.74 20.90 -15.19
CA GLY A 66 25.15 20.77 -13.87
C GLY A 66 24.25 19.54 -13.76
N ALA A 67 23.40 19.30 -14.77
CA ALA A 67 22.59 18.08 -14.84
C ALA A 67 23.46 16.81 -14.79
N SER A 68 24.57 16.78 -15.53
CA SER A 68 25.52 15.64 -15.51
C SER A 68 26.12 15.41 -14.12
N ARG A 69 26.53 16.48 -13.43
CA ARG A 69 27.01 16.39 -12.04
C ARG A 69 25.95 15.84 -11.08
N ARG A 70 24.70 16.31 -11.23
CA ARG A 70 23.56 15.84 -10.41
C ARG A 70 23.23 14.38 -10.69
N LEU A 71 23.34 13.94 -11.96
CA LEU A 71 23.13 12.55 -12.35
C LEU A 71 24.23 11.62 -11.84
N CYS A 72 25.46 12.12 -11.71
CA CYS A 72 26.60 11.39 -11.13
C CYS A 72 26.84 10.03 -11.85
N GLY A 73 26.72 10.02 -13.18
CA GLY A 73 26.94 8.82 -14.00
C GLY A 73 25.77 7.82 -14.03
N ALA A 74 24.75 7.98 -13.18
CA ALA A 74 23.60 7.10 -13.15
C ALA A 74 22.87 7.10 -14.51
N ARG A 75 22.57 5.91 -15.03
CA ARG A 75 21.90 5.74 -16.34
C ARG A 75 20.44 5.30 -16.24
N VAL A 76 19.98 4.99 -15.03
CA VAL A 76 18.58 4.65 -14.74
C VAL A 76 17.91 5.86 -14.10
N ILE A 77 16.85 6.36 -14.72
CA ILE A 77 16.09 7.51 -14.24
C ILE A 77 14.66 7.07 -13.91
N LEU A 78 14.21 7.37 -12.70
CA LEU A 78 12.84 7.17 -12.23
C LEU A 78 12.13 8.52 -12.20
N CYS A 79 10.90 8.61 -12.69
CA CYS A 79 10.12 9.85 -12.61
C CYS A 79 8.63 9.57 -12.87
N THR A 80 7.77 10.57 -12.67
CA THR A 80 6.36 10.45 -13.11
C THR A 80 6.22 10.75 -14.59
N LEU A 81 5.12 10.31 -15.19
CA LEU A 81 4.75 10.66 -16.56
C LEU A 81 4.65 12.18 -16.78
N SER A 82 4.14 12.91 -15.78
CA SER A 82 4.10 14.37 -15.81
C SER A 82 5.50 15.00 -15.82
N MET A 83 6.45 14.41 -15.07
CA MET A 83 7.83 14.89 -15.05
C MET A 83 8.55 14.66 -16.39
N LEU A 84 8.28 13.56 -17.09
CA LEU A 84 8.78 13.34 -18.45
C LEU A 84 8.30 14.40 -19.46
N SER A 85 7.15 15.00 -19.19
CA SER A 85 6.57 16.05 -20.02
C SER A 85 7.05 17.44 -19.61
N ASN A 86 7.83 17.58 -18.55
CA ASN A 86 8.35 18.86 -18.07
C ASN A 86 9.53 19.34 -18.95
N ASP A 87 9.58 20.60 -19.32
CA ASP A 87 10.69 21.15 -20.11
C ASP A 87 11.95 21.38 -19.27
N ASP A 88 11.83 21.52 -17.95
CA ASP A 88 12.97 21.69 -17.05
C ASP A 88 13.88 20.46 -16.99
N ILE A 89 13.41 19.29 -17.43
CA ILE A 89 14.25 18.08 -17.52
C ILE A 89 15.11 18.03 -18.80
N ALA A 90 15.00 19.00 -19.72
CA ALA A 90 15.73 18.98 -20.99
C ALA A 90 17.26 18.80 -20.82
N PRO A 91 17.95 19.45 -19.87
CA PRO A 91 19.38 19.21 -19.62
C PRO A 91 19.68 17.78 -19.17
N TYR A 92 18.80 17.17 -18.38
CA TYR A 92 18.93 15.79 -17.90
C TYR A 92 18.71 14.78 -19.02
N VAL A 93 17.74 15.03 -19.91
CA VAL A 93 17.51 14.22 -21.10
C VAL A 93 18.67 14.37 -22.09
N HIS A 94 19.32 15.53 -22.17
CA HIS A 94 20.49 15.69 -23.02
C HIS A 94 21.67 14.82 -22.53
N VAL A 95 21.91 14.76 -21.22
CA VAL A 95 22.95 13.90 -20.63
C VAL A 95 22.56 12.43 -20.74
N ASN A 96 21.30 12.11 -20.41
CA ASN A 96 20.73 10.78 -20.47
C ASN A 96 19.53 10.74 -21.42
N PRO A 97 19.75 10.52 -22.73
CA PRO A 97 18.66 10.40 -23.70
C PRO A 97 17.61 9.38 -23.26
N VAL A 98 16.37 9.51 -23.73
CA VAL A 98 15.35 8.49 -23.44
C VAL A 98 15.49 7.39 -24.50
N ASP A 99 16.39 6.43 -24.29
CA ASP A 99 16.63 5.30 -25.21
C ASP A 99 15.64 4.15 -24.97
N ILE A 100 15.44 3.81 -23.70
CA ILE A 100 14.54 2.75 -23.25
C ILE A 100 13.56 3.39 -22.25
N LEU A 101 12.27 3.30 -22.55
CA LEU A 101 11.22 3.79 -21.66
C LEU A 101 10.39 2.63 -21.12
N ILE A 102 10.32 2.50 -19.80
CA ILE A 102 9.53 1.51 -19.10
C ILE A 102 8.40 2.23 -18.39
N PHE A 103 7.15 1.89 -18.70
CA PHE A 103 6.00 2.36 -17.94
C PHE A 103 5.65 1.35 -16.85
N ASP A 104 5.84 1.70 -15.58
CA ASP A 104 5.33 0.91 -14.44
C ASP A 104 3.88 1.28 -14.17
N GLU A 105 3.09 0.28 -13.75
CA GLU A 105 1.63 0.39 -13.64
C GLU A 105 0.97 0.93 -14.92
N GLY A 106 1.48 0.50 -16.08
CA GLY A 106 1.05 0.96 -17.40
C GLY A 106 -0.45 0.84 -17.62
N SER A 107 -1.09 -0.23 -17.12
CA SER A 107 -2.55 -0.43 -17.18
C SER A 107 -3.37 0.70 -16.54
N GLN A 108 -2.78 1.52 -15.66
CA GLN A 108 -3.45 2.64 -15.00
C GLN A 108 -3.32 3.98 -15.75
N ILE A 109 -2.48 4.06 -16.79
CA ILE A 109 -2.26 5.29 -17.56
C ILE A 109 -3.21 5.30 -18.76
N GLU A 110 -3.97 6.38 -18.92
CA GLU A 110 -4.83 6.56 -20.10
C GLU A 110 -3.99 6.68 -21.38
N LEU A 111 -4.47 6.05 -22.46
CA LEU A 111 -3.76 5.99 -23.75
C LEU A 111 -3.30 7.35 -24.26
N GLY A 112 -4.14 8.38 -24.10
CA GLY A 112 -3.83 9.75 -24.52
C GLY A 112 -2.60 10.35 -23.83
N ASN A 113 -2.28 9.90 -22.62
CA ASN A 113 -1.16 10.44 -21.84
C ASN A 113 0.20 9.89 -22.30
N TYR A 114 0.25 8.79 -23.08
CA TYR A 114 1.50 8.32 -23.66
C TYR A 114 1.92 9.14 -24.88
N VAL A 115 0.96 9.64 -25.66
CA VAL A 115 1.19 10.27 -26.96
C VAL A 115 2.20 11.44 -26.88
N PRO A 116 2.10 12.39 -25.91
CA PRO A 116 3.04 13.50 -25.82
C PRO A 116 4.50 13.04 -25.60
N VAL A 117 4.69 12.03 -24.74
CA VAL A 117 6.02 11.50 -24.40
C VAL A 117 6.63 10.77 -25.59
N LEU A 118 5.82 9.97 -26.30
CA LEU A 118 6.26 9.25 -27.51
C LEU A 118 6.63 10.23 -28.63
N HIS A 119 5.85 11.29 -28.81
CA HIS A 119 6.15 12.34 -29.77
C HIS A 119 7.45 13.08 -29.39
N ARG A 120 7.59 13.49 -28.12
CA ARG A 120 8.75 14.23 -27.61
C ARG A 120 10.06 13.47 -27.76
N PHE A 121 10.07 12.17 -27.49
CA PHE A 121 11.28 11.35 -27.50
C PHE A 121 11.40 10.42 -28.71
N GLY A 122 10.54 10.56 -29.72
CA GLY A 122 10.50 9.65 -30.87
C GLY A 122 11.80 9.55 -31.68
N ARG A 123 12.73 10.51 -31.54
CA ARG A 123 14.05 10.48 -32.18
C ARG A 123 15.10 9.65 -31.43
N THR A 124 14.97 9.51 -30.11
CA THR A 124 15.94 8.77 -29.26
C THR A 124 15.40 7.43 -28.81
N LEU A 125 14.08 7.31 -28.68
CA LEU A 125 13.42 6.15 -28.11
C LEU A 125 13.55 4.92 -29.03
N THR A 126 14.23 3.89 -28.54
CA THR A 126 14.50 2.64 -29.28
C THR A 126 13.68 1.47 -28.79
N LYS A 127 13.27 1.47 -27.51
CA LYS A 127 12.47 0.40 -26.91
C LYS A 127 11.50 0.97 -25.87
N ILE A 128 10.29 0.45 -25.90
CA ILE A 128 9.26 0.72 -24.88
C ILE A 128 8.86 -0.60 -24.25
N ALA A 129 8.68 -0.61 -22.93
CA ALA A 129 8.09 -1.72 -22.19
C ALA A 129 6.98 -1.21 -21.27
N PHE A 130 5.89 -1.96 -21.18
CA PHE A 130 4.80 -1.69 -20.25
C PHE A 130 4.81 -2.79 -19.20
N ILE A 131 4.92 -2.39 -17.93
CA ILE A 131 4.87 -3.23 -16.74
C ILE A 131 3.61 -2.86 -15.97
N GLY A 132 2.97 -3.86 -15.37
CA GLY A 132 1.70 -3.70 -14.67
C GLY A 132 0.57 -4.25 -15.54
N ASP A 133 0.09 -5.42 -15.16
CA ASP A 133 -1.20 -5.91 -15.61
C ASP A 133 -2.29 -5.39 -14.66
N ASP A 134 -3.55 -5.54 -15.07
CA ASP A 134 -4.70 -5.31 -14.21
C ASP A 134 -4.81 -6.38 -13.11
N LYS A 135 -3.84 -7.29 -12.96
CA LYS A 135 -4.00 -8.48 -12.13
C LYS A 135 -3.43 -8.26 -10.73
N GLN A 136 -4.17 -8.75 -9.75
CA GLN A 136 -3.69 -8.88 -8.38
C GLN A 136 -3.55 -10.35 -8.01
N TYR A 137 -2.40 -10.73 -7.46
CA TYR A 137 -2.07 -12.11 -7.08
C TYR A 137 -1.96 -12.29 -5.55
N ARG A 138 -2.27 -11.23 -4.79
CA ARG A 138 -2.05 -11.18 -3.34
C ARG A 138 -3.27 -11.67 -2.59
N MET A 139 -4.42 -11.04 -2.82
CA MET A 139 -5.61 -11.23 -2.01
C MET A 139 -6.44 -12.40 -2.53
N PRO A 140 -7.03 -13.23 -1.65
CA PRO A 140 -8.05 -14.21 -2.03
C PRO A 140 -9.16 -13.58 -2.86
N SER A 141 -9.70 -14.29 -3.86
CA SER A 141 -10.71 -13.76 -4.80
C SER A 141 -11.90 -13.13 -4.10
N ALA A 142 -12.41 -13.71 -3.02
CA ALA A 142 -13.54 -13.13 -2.30
C ALA A 142 -13.27 -11.71 -1.76
N ILE A 143 -12.03 -11.41 -1.38
CA ILE A 143 -11.62 -10.08 -0.89
C ILE A 143 -11.20 -9.21 -2.08
N GLY A 144 -10.38 -9.76 -2.97
CA GLY A 144 -9.82 -9.04 -4.12
C GLY A 144 -10.90 -8.54 -5.08
N ASP A 145 -11.88 -9.36 -5.39
CA ASP A 145 -12.99 -9.00 -6.29
C ASP A 145 -13.87 -7.93 -5.66
N PHE A 146 -14.16 -8.05 -4.35
CA PHE A 146 -14.87 -7.01 -3.61
C PHE A 146 -14.10 -5.68 -3.64
N ILE A 147 -12.82 -5.68 -3.30
CA ILE A 147 -11.98 -4.46 -3.27
C ILE A 147 -11.88 -3.86 -4.67
N SER A 148 -11.72 -4.68 -5.70
CA SER A 148 -11.73 -4.25 -7.09
C SER A 148 -13.00 -3.45 -7.41
N GLN A 149 -14.17 -4.01 -7.10
CA GLN A 149 -15.45 -3.34 -7.34
C GLN A 149 -15.64 -2.09 -6.48
N ALA A 150 -15.37 -2.17 -5.18
CA ALA A 150 -15.69 -1.12 -4.22
C ALA A 150 -14.71 0.06 -4.22
N VAL A 151 -13.47 -0.14 -4.67
CA VAL A 151 -12.39 0.87 -4.60
C VAL A 151 -11.77 1.17 -5.96
N TYR A 152 -11.67 0.19 -6.86
CA TYR A 152 -10.97 0.30 -8.13
C TYR A 152 -11.90 0.24 -9.36
N ASN A 153 -13.21 0.42 -9.17
CA ASN A 153 -14.21 0.40 -10.25
C ASN A 153 -14.17 -0.87 -11.12
N GLY A 154 -13.86 -2.01 -10.52
CA GLY A 154 -13.78 -3.30 -11.20
C GLY A 154 -12.54 -3.46 -12.11
N LYS A 155 -11.60 -2.51 -12.09
CA LYS A 155 -10.42 -2.52 -12.97
C LYS A 155 -9.30 -3.46 -12.50
N LEU A 156 -9.41 -4.07 -11.32
CA LEU A 156 -8.42 -5.00 -10.78
C LEU A 156 -8.94 -6.44 -10.91
N LYS A 157 -8.22 -7.30 -11.62
CA LYS A 157 -8.54 -8.70 -11.86
C LYS A 157 -7.85 -9.59 -10.83
N THR A 158 -8.61 -10.28 -9.99
CA THR A 158 -8.01 -11.27 -9.08
C THR A 158 -7.51 -12.50 -9.83
N CYS A 159 -6.23 -12.78 -9.68
CA CYS A 159 -5.55 -13.98 -10.16
C CYS A 159 -4.97 -14.79 -8.99
N HIS A 160 -5.77 -14.94 -7.94
CA HIS A 160 -5.42 -15.68 -6.74
C HIS A 160 -6.62 -16.52 -6.30
N GLY A 161 -6.47 -17.84 -6.38
CA GLY A 161 -7.49 -18.78 -5.95
C GLY A 161 -7.70 -18.74 -4.44
N ASN A 162 -8.92 -19.02 -3.99
CA ASN A 162 -9.17 -19.15 -2.56
C ASN A 162 -8.56 -20.46 -2.03
N SER A 163 -7.58 -20.36 -1.13
CA SER A 163 -7.04 -21.54 -0.43
C SER A 163 -8.03 -22.15 0.58
N VAL A 164 -9.08 -21.40 0.96
CA VAL A 164 -10.14 -21.80 1.89
C VAL A 164 -11.49 -21.29 1.42
N SER A 165 -12.59 -21.94 1.81
CA SER A 165 -13.94 -21.58 1.36
C SER A 165 -14.38 -20.17 1.78
N LEU A 166 -14.00 -19.73 2.98
CA LEU A 166 -14.29 -18.41 3.52
C LEU A 166 -12.98 -17.73 3.95
N PRO A 167 -12.27 -17.04 3.03
CA PRO A 167 -11.00 -16.40 3.35
C PRO A 167 -11.17 -15.17 4.24
N CYS A 168 -12.37 -14.60 4.33
CA CYS A 168 -12.68 -13.53 5.25
C CYS A 168 -13.84 -13.93 6.16
N ARG A 169 -13.66 -13.79 7.48
CA ARG A 169 -14.73 -14.01 8.47
C ARG A 169 -14.85 -12.82 9.40
N PHE A 170 -16.06 -12.57 9.86
CA PHE A 170 -16.35 -11.63 10.93
C PHE A 170 -16.62 -12.40 12.21
N VAL A 171 -16.13 -11.86 13.34
CA VAL A 171 -16.45 -12.37 14.68
C VAL A 171 -17.29 -11.32 15.37
N ASP A 172 -18.52 -11.67 15.74
CA ASP A 172 -19.43 -10.76 16.44
C ASP A 172 -19.06 -10.68 17.92
N VAL A 173 -18.53 -9.53 18.32
CA VAL A 173 -18.15 -9.23 19.70
C VAL A 173 -19.28 -8.44 20.35
N GLU A 174 -20.37 -9.14 20.69
CA GLU A 174 -21.64 -8.56 21.19
C GLU A 174 -21.49 -7.60 22.39
N ARG A 175 -20.45 -7.76 23.22
CA ARG A 175 -20.18 -6.94 24.41
C ARG A 175 -18.97 -6.02 24.27
N GLY A 176 -18.51 -5.79 23.04
CA GLY A 176 -17.45 -4.83 22.76
C GLY A 176 -18.00 -3.42 22.77
N ARG A 177 -17.58 -2.60 23.75
CA ARG A 177 -17.81 -1.16 23.74
C ARG A 177 -16.49 -0.43 23.65
N GLU A 178 -16.47 0.56 22.77
CA GLU A 178 -15.34 1.48 22.64
C GLU A 178 -15.19 2.30 23.92
N THR A 179 -13.95 2.37 24.44
CA THR A 179 -13.58 3.21 25.57
C THR A 179 -12.55 4.21 25.10
N LYS A 180 -12.71 5.47 25.51
CA LYS A 180 -11.76 6.52 25.17
C LYS A 180 -10.51 6.38 26.03
N SER A 181 -9.33 6.39 25.41
CA SER A 181 -8.04 6.37 26.08
C SER A 181 -7.20 7.54 25.55
N GLY A 182 -7.20 8.65 26.31
CA GLY A 182 -6.62 9.92 25.85
C GLY A 182 -7.27 10.43 24.56
N LYS A 183 -6.49 10.52 23.48
CA LYS A 183 -6.94 10.87 22.12
C LYS A 183 -7.25 9.66 21.23
N SER A 184 -7.18 8.44 21.79
CA SER A 184 -7.34 7.17 21.08
C SER A 184 -8.52 6.37 21.65
N TRP A 185 -8.71 5.14 21.17
CA TRP A 185 -9.81 4.27 21.55
C TRP A 185 -9.33 2.84 21.80
N THR A 186 -9.99 2.15 22.72
CA THR A 186 -9.77 0.74 23.03
C THR A 186 -11.09 -0.01 23.08
N ASN A 187 -11.04 -1.32 22.93
CA ASN A 187 -12.16 -2.23 23.12
C ASN A 187 -11.61 -3.53 23.70
N SER A 188 -11.73 -3.69 25.02
CA SER A 188 -11.16 -4.82 25.76
C SER A 188 -11.84 -6.15 25.44
N SER A 189 -13.10 -6.14 24.98
CA SER A 189 -13.76 -7.38 24.55
C SER A 189 -13.21 -7.84 23.20
N GLU A 190 -13.01 -6.93 22.24
CA GLU A 190 -12.34 -7.26 20.99
C GLU A 190 -10.90 -7.71 21.22
N ALA A 191 -10.15 -7.05 22.10
CA ALA A 191 -8.77 -7.42 22.41
C ALA A 191 -8.67 -8.87 22.92
N ARG A 192 -9.55 -9.27 23.84
CA ARG A 192 -9.62 -10.65 24.35
C ARG A 192 -9.90 -11.67 23.24
N VAL A 193 -10.85 -11.39 22.35
CA VAL A 193 -11.17 -12.27 21.22
C VAL A 193 -9.99 -12.37 20.26
N VAL A 194 -9.33 -11.25 19.94
CA VAL A 194 -8.12 -11.24 19.11
C VAL A 194 -7.02 -12.11 19.70
N VAL A 195 -6.79 -12.03 21.00
CA VAL A 195 -5.78 -12.82 21.72
C VAL A 195 -6.11 -14.32 21.68
N GLN A 196 -7.38 -14.69 21.81
CA GLN A 196 -7.82 -16.09 21.66
C GLN A 196 -7.53 -16.63 20.26
N ILE A 197 -7.87 -15.86 19.21
CA ILE A 197 -7.60 -16.25 17.82
C ILE A 197 -6.09 -16.35 17.57
N ALA A 198 -5.32 -15.38 18.07
CA ALA A 198 -3.86 -15.37 17.97
C ALA A 198 -3.24 -16.61 18.64
N GLY A 199 -3.75 -17.03 19.80
CA GLY A 199 -3.33 -18.26 20.47
C GLY A 199 -3.55 -19.50 19.60
N VAL A 200 -4.71 -19.63 18.96
CA VAL A 200 -5.01 -20.73 18.03
C VAL A 200 -4.08 -20.69 16.82
N TYR A 201 -3.84 -19.51 16.24
CA TYR A 201 -2.95 -19.35 15.08
C TYR A 201 -1.50 -19.71 15.44
N GLN A 202 -1.02 -19.28 16.60
CA GLN A 202 0.30 -19.62 17.10
C GLN A 202 0.45 -21.12 17.36
N ALA A 203 -0.54 -21.76 17.99
CA ALA A 203 -0.53 -23.20 18.23
C ALA A 203 -0.47 -24.02 16.93
N LYS A 204 -1.03 -23.47 15.84
CA LYS A 204 -0.97 -24.05 14.49
C LYS A 204 0.28 -23.65 13.69
N GLY A 205 1.17 -22.83 14.25
CA GLY A 205 2.38 -22.36 13.58
C GLY A 205 2.12 -21.42 12.40
N LEU A 206 0.99 -20.72 12.37
CA LEU A 206 0.61 -19.85 11.26
C LEU A 206 1.38 -18.52 11.27
N ASP A 207 1.72 -18.00 10.09
CA ASP A 207 2.21 -16.63 9.95
C ASP A 207 1.04 -15.64 9.99
N PHE A 208 0.88 -14.98 11.12
CA PHE A 208 -0.17 -13.98 11.31
C PHE A 208 0.35 -12.63 11.80
N ARG A 209 -0.41 -11.59 11.48
CA ARG A 209 -0.27 -10.23 12.01
C ARG A 209 -1.64 -9.69 12.45
N ILE A 210 -1.62 -8.85 13.48
CA ILE A 210 -2.80 -8.19 14.03
C ILE A 210 -2.75 -6.71 13.63
N ILE A 211 -3.84 -6.20 13.07
CA ILE A 211 -3.96 -4.81 12.65
C ILE A 211 -5.13 -4.15 13.40
N THR A 212 -4.92 -2.94 13.88
CA THR A 212 -5.99 -2.14 14.50
C THR A 212 -5.81 -0.66 14.18
N PRO A 213 -6.88 0.14 14.03
CA PRO A 213 -6.74 1.54 13.65
C PRO A 213 -6.26 2.48 14.78
N TYR A 214 -6.24 2.00 16.04
CA TYR A 214 -5.97 2.84 17.20
C TYR A 214 -4.76 2.36 17.98
N ASP A 215 -3.79 3.26 18.23
CA ASP A 215 -2.58 2.92 18.98
C ASP A 215 -2.83 2.45 20.41
N ALA A 216 -3.86 2.99 21.08
CA ALA A 216 -4.21 2.50 22.40
C ALA A 216 -4.71 1.04 22.35
N GLN A 217 -5.44 0.66 21.30
CA GLN A 217 -5.83 -0.73 21.08
C GLN A 217 -4.63 -1.61 20.74
N ARG A 218 -3.70 -1.12 19.92
CA ARG A 218 -2.45 -1.83 19.59
C ARG A 218 -1.69 -2.18 20.87
N ALA A 219 -1.46 -1.18 21.73
CA ALA A 219 -0.77 -1.37 23.00
C ALA A 219 -1.53 -2.31 23.96
N LEU A 220 -2.87 -2.21 24.01
CA LEU A 220 -3.70 -3.11 24.82
C LEU A 220 -3.57 -4.58 24.35
N ILE A 221 -3.68 -4.83 23.05
CA ILE A 221 -3.56 -6.19 22.51
C ILE A 221 -2.16 -6.75 22.74
N GLU A 222 -1.11 -5.94 22.54
CA GLU A 222 0.28 -6.34 22.79
C GLU A 222 0.50 -6.73 24.27
N HIS A 223 -0.07 -5.95 25.19
CA HIS A 223 -0.05 -6.27 26.62
C HIS A 223 -0.79 -7.58 26.94
N GLU A 224 -1.99 -7.78 26.40
CA GLU A 224 -2.80 -8.98 26.62
C GLU A 224 -2.11 -10.25 26.06
N LEU A 225 -1.49 -10.16 24.87
CA LEU A 225 -0.68 -11.26 24.31
C LEU A 225 0.47 -11.65 25.25
N LYS A 226 1.19 -10.65 25.78
CA LYS A 226 2.29 -10.87 26.72
C LYS A 226 1.81 -11.55 28.01
N THR A 227 0.68 -11.09 28.56
CA THR A 227 0.03 -11.69 29.74
C THR A 227 -0.39 -13.13 29.48
N ALA A 228 -0.89 -13.43 28.28
CA ALA A 228 -1.24 -14.78 27.84
C ALA A 228 -0.03 -15.67 27.47
N LYS A 229 1.21 -15.16 27.64
CA LYS A 229 2.46 -15.84 27.24
C LYS A 229 2.51 -16.23 25.76
N LEU A 230 1.85 -15.43 24.90
CA LEU A 230 1.92 -15.56 23.45
C LEU A 230 3.04 -14.68 22.89
N ARG A 231 3.51 -15.02 21.69
CA ARG A 231 4.48 -14.19 20.97
C ARG A 231 3.82 -12.88 20.60
N HIS A 232 4.45 -11.77 20.98
CA HIS A 232 3.91 -10.42 20.80
C HIS A 232 4.83 -9.55 19.92
N GLU A 233 6.11 -9.89 19.87
CA GLU A 233 7.13 -9.23 19.07
C GLU A 233 6.79 -9.35 17.58
N ASP A 234 6.75 -8.20 16.89
CA ASP A 234 6.42 -8.10 15.47
C ASP A 234 5.04 -8.70 15.14
N LYS A 235 4.06 -8.62 16.06
CA LYS A 235 2.71 -9.17 15.83
C LYS A 235 1.60 -8.13 15.72
N VAL A 236 1.69 -7.00 16.41
CA VAL A 236 0.57 -6.05 16.53
C VAL A 236 0.93 -4.68 15.96
N PHE A 237 0.15 -4.22 14.99
CA PHE A 237 0.42 -2.99 14.25
C PHE A 237 -0.80 -2.08 14.21
N ASN A 238 -0.52 -0.78 14.10
CA ASN A 238 -1.55 0.14 13.63
C ASN A 238 -1.58 0.14 12.09
N VAL A 239 -2.64 0.67 11.49
CA VAL A 239 -2.79 0.64 10.01
C VAL A 239 -1.68 1.41 9.30
N ASP A 240 -1.26 2.56 9.85
CA ASP A 240 -0.26 3.43 9.24
C ASP A 240 1.13 2.77 9.25
N SER A 241 1.51 2.11 10.36
CA SER A 241 2.80 1.41 10.49
C SER A 241 2.85 0.08 9.72
N PHE A 242 1.69 -0.49 9.36
CA PHE A 242 1.61 -1.70 8.55
C PHE A 242 1.52 -1.44 7.04
N GLN A 243 1.67 -0.20 6.59
CA GLN A 243 1.65 0.12 5.17
C GLN A 243 2.85 -0.51 4.43
N GLY A 244 2.59 -1.18 3.31
CA GLY A 244 3.62 -1.86 2.51
C GLY A 244 4.01 -3.25 3.04
N ASN A 245 3.56 -3.62 4.23
CA ASN A 245 3.71 -4.96 4.79
C ASN A 245 2.52 -5.86 4.43
N GLU A 246 2.71 -7.16 4.54
CA GLU A 246 1.71 -8.18 4.20
C GLU A 246 1.96 -9.43 5.05
N ALA A 247 0.92 -10.21 5.33
CA ALA A 247 1.05 -11.48 6.05
C ALA A 247 0.11 -12.54 5.47
N GLU A 248 0.40 -13.82 5.74
CA GLU A 248 -0.49 -14.89 5.31
C GLU A 248 -1.87 -14.76 5.95
N HIS A 249 -1.92 -14.53 7.27
CA HIS A 249 -3.14 -14.40 8.04
C HIS A 249 -3.21 -13.04 8.74
N ILE A 250 -4.34 -12.34 8.59
CA ILE A 250 -4.58 -11.06 9.26
C ILE A 250 -5.72 -11.20 10.26
N ILE A 251 -5.52 -10.66 11.47
CA ILE A 251 -6.58 -10.46 12.45
C ILE A 251 -6.78 -8.96 12.61
N VAL A 252 -8.02 -8.49 12.46
CA VAL A 252 -8.37 -7.07 12.58
C VAL A 252 -9.20 -6.84 13.83
N SER A 253 -8.85 -5.83 14.62
CA SER A 253 -9.74 -5.25 15.65
C SER A 253 -10.23 -3.89 15.18
N VAL A 254 -11.53 -3.77 14.94
CA VAL A 254 -12.17 -2.54 14.42
C VAL A 254 -12.31 -1.48 15.52
N VAL A 255 -12.44 -1.91 16.78
CA VAL A 255 -12.58 -1.11 18.01
C VAL A 255 -13.91 -0.38 18.12
N LYS A 256 -14.30 0.32 17.05
CA LYS A 256 -15.50 1.16 17.03
C LYS A 256 -16.78 0.33 17.10
N SER A 257 -17.72 0.83 17.87
CA SER A 257 -19.03 0.19 18.15
C SER A 257 -20.21 1.17 18.09
N ASP A 258 -19.96 2.47 17.95
CA ASP A 258 -21.00 3.51 17.86
C ASP A 258 -20.74 4.48 16.70
N LYS A 259 -19.66 5.26 16.78
CA LYS A 259 -19.28 6.22 15.73
C LYS A 259 -18.30 5.60 14.74
N LEU A 260 -18.39 6.01 13.47
CA LEU A 260 -17.54 5.50 12.39
C LEU A 260 -16.04 5.67 12.66
N GLY A 261 -15.63 6.81 13.24
CA GLY A 261 -14.24 7.08 13.56
C GLY A 261 -13.31 6.85 12.36
N PHE A 262 -12.35 5.95 12.52
CA PHE A 262 -11.37 5.59 11.50
C PHE A 262 -11.99 5.06 10.20
N LEU A 263 -13.16 4.41 10.28
CA LEU A 263 -13.83 3.82 9.12
C LEU A 263 -14.35 4.84 8.11
N THR A 264 -14.32 6.13 8.45
CA THR A 264 -14.60 7.23 7.51
C THR A 264 -13.49 7.39 6.46
N ASP A 265 -12.24 7.00 6.78
CA ASP A 265 -11.13 7.05 5.85
C ASP A 265 -11.10 5.77 5.00
N GLN A 266 -11.68 5.87 3.80
CA GLN A 266 -11.71 4.76 2.85
C GLN A 266 -10.30 4.32 2.41
N ARG A 267 -9.33 5.25 2.31
CA ARG A 267 -7.96 4.91 1.90
C ARG A 267 -7.30 4.03 2.95
N ARG A 268 -7.37 4.41 4.22
CA ARG A 268 -6.79 3.61 5.31
C ARG A 268 -7.54 2.30 5.53
N THR A 269 -8.86 2.30 5.37
CA THR A 269 -9.63 1.05 5.43
C THR A 269 -9.26 0.09 4.29
N ASN A 270 -9.05 0.61 3.07
CA ASN A 270 -8.52 -0.19 1.95
C ASN A 270 -7.11 -0.72 2.25
N VAL A 271 -6.23 0.10 2.84
CA VAL A 271 -4.92 -0.35 3.32
C VAL A 271 -5.08 -1.52 4.28
N MET A 272 -5.96 -1.43 5.28
CA MET A 272 -6.18 -2.51 6.25
C MET A 272 -6.71 -3.82 5.61
N LEU A 273 -7.69 -3.73 4.71
CA LEU A 273 -8.33 -4.90 4.09
C LEU A 273 -7.47 -5.59 3.01
N THR A 274 -6.42 -4.92 2.51
CA THR A 274 -5.57 -5.42 1.41
C THR A 274 -4.26 -6.06 1.89
N ARG A 275 -4.21 -6.51 3.15
CA ARG A 275 -2.96 -6.98 3.81
C ARG A 275 -2.83 -8.49 3.94
N CYS A 276 -3.91 -9.23 3.76
CA CYS A 276 -3.89 -10.69 3.86
C CYS A 276 -3.55 -11.36 2.52
N LYS A 277 -2.77 -12.44 2.58
CA LYS A 277 -2.55 -13.34 1.44
C LYS A 277 -3.48 -14.55 1.44
N LYS A 278 -3.80 -15.11 2.62
CA LYS A 278 -4.62 -16.32 2.74
C LYS A 278 -5.94 -16.07 3.44
N THR A 279 -5.91 -15.58 4.69
CA THR A 279 -7.15 -15.35 5.44
C THR A 279 -7.14 -14.05 6.25
N MET A 280 -8.34 -13.52 6.50
CA MET A 280 -8.60 -12.36 7.33
C MET A 280 -9.74 -12.66 8.29
N VAL A 281 -9.57 -12.31 9.57
CA VAL A 281 -10.61 -12.36 10.58
C VAL A 281 -10.83 -10.95 11.13
N ILE A 282 -12.06 -10.45 11.07
CA ILE A 282 -12.42 -9.11 11.53
C ILE A 282 -13.25 -9.21 12.80
N CYS A 283 -12.68 -8.81 13.93
CA CYS A 283 -13.35 -8.71 15.22
C CYS A 283 -14.04 -7.33 15.31
N THR A 284 -15.36 -7.34 15.47
CA THR A 284 -16.19 -6.13 15.54
C THR A 284 -17.58 -6.47 16.07
N SER A 285 -18.47 -5.47 16.19
CA SER A 285 -19.88 -5.71 16.50
C SER A 285 -20.70 -5.84 15.22
N LYS A 286 -21.49 -6.90 15.09
CA LYS A 286 -22.41 -7.09 13.97
C LYS A 286 -23.47 -6.00 13.90
N ALA A 287 -24.03 -5.62 15.05
CA ALA A 287 -24.98 -4.52 15.14
C ALA A 287 -24.39 -3.19 14.64
N PHE A 288 -23.12 -2.91 14.96
CA PHE A 288 -22.43 -1.74 14.47
C PHE A 288 -22.19 -1.79 12.95
N VAL A 289 -21.68 -2.92 12.44
CA VAL A 289 -21.37 -3.09 11.01
C VAL A 289 -22.61 -3.12 10.13
N CYS A 290 -23.69 -3.76 10.57
CA CYS A 290 -24.96 -3.79 9.85
C CYS A 290 -25.80 -2.53 10.04
N GLY A 291 -25.46 -1.68 11.03
CA GLY A 291 -26.14 -0.42 11.31
C GLY A 291 -25.25 0.79 10.96
N PRO A 292 -24.71 1.53 11.95
CA PRO A 292 -23.96 2.76 11.71
C PRO A 292 -22.84 2.63 10.67
N ALA A 293 -22.09 1.53 10.65
CA ALA A 293 -20.96 1.30 9.76
C ALA A 293 -21.32 0.62 8.42
N ALA A 294 -22.60 0.37 8.13
CA ALA A 294 -23.05 -0.19 6.87
C ALA A 294 -22.51 0.54 5.61
N PRO A 295 -22.44 1.89 5.53
CA PRO A 295 -21.94 2.57 4.33
C PRO A 295 -20.41 2.49 4.15
N THR A 296 -19.68 2.07 5.19
CA THR A 296 -18.22 1.97 5.16
C THR A 296 -17.76 0.78 4.32
N LEU A 297 -16.47 0.74 3.97
CA LEU A 297 -15.91 -0.37 3.21
C LEU A 297 -16.03 -1.71 3.96
N ILE A 298 -15.95 -1.71 5.30
CA ILE A 298 -16.17 -2.91 6.12
C ILE A 298 -17.63 -3.36 6.09
N GLY A 299 -18.58 -2.43 6.22
CA GLY A 299 -20.02 -2.74 6.15
C GLY A 299 -20.42 -3.32 4.80
N LYS A 300 -19.90 -2.74 3.71
CA LYS A 300 -20.07 -3.25 2.35
C LYS A 300 -19.45 -4.63 2.18
N LEU A 301 -18.26 -4.87 2.75
CA LEU A 301 -17.61 -6.20 2.72
C LEU A 301 -18.44 -7.24 3.46
N ALA A 302 -18.92 -6.93 4.67
CA ALA A 302 -19.78 -7.83 5.44
C ALA A 302 -21.06 -8.18 4.69
N THR A 303 -21.68 -7.19 4.03
CA THR A 303 -22.87 -7.39 3.20
C THR A 303 -22.57 -8.28 2.00
N ALA A 304 -21.46 -8.04 1.29
CA ALA A 304 -21.06 -8.83 0.13
C ALA A 304 -20.72 -10.29 0.48
N LEU A 305 -20.12 -10.52 1.65
CA LEU A 305 -19.79 -11.88 2.12
C LEU A 305 -20.98 -12.62 2.73
N GLY A 306 -22.08 -11.92 3.04
CA GLY A 306 -23.32 -12.50 3.53
C GLY A 306 -23.29 -13.02 4.98
N PRO A 307 -24.43 -13.53 5.49
CA PRO A 307 -24.58 -13.97 6.88
C PRO A 307 -23.63 -15.08 7.30
N GLN A 308 -23.26 -15.99 6.38
CA GLN A 308 -22.37 -17.12 6.60
C GLN A 308 -20.93 -16.73 6.98
N ALA A 309 -20.54 -15.48 6.71
CA ALA A 309 -19.21 -14.96 7.05
C ALA A 309 -19.07 -14.65 8.54
N TRP A 310 -20.19 -14.50 9.26
CA TRP A 310 -20.21 -14.20 10.69
C TRP A 310 -20.06 -15.47 11.52
N VAL A 311 -19.35 -15.34 12.65
CA VAL A 311 -19.21 -16.32 13.73
C VAL A 311 -19.50 -15.61 15.04
#